data_AF-A0A966CNM6-F1
#
_entry.id   AF-A0A966CNM6-F1
#
_cell.length_a   1.000
_cell.length_b   1.000
_cell.length_c   1.000
_cell.angle_alpha   90.00
_cell.angle_beta   90.00
_cell.angle_gamma   90.00
#
_symmetry.space_group_name_H-M   'P 1'
#
loop_
_entity.id
_entity.type
_entity.pdbx_description
1 polymer ?
#
loop_
_entity_poly.entity_id
_entity_poly.type
_entity_poly.pdbx_seq_one_letter_code
_entity_poly.pdbx_strand_id
1 'polypeptide(L)'
;MVFDISVAMTWILFLALFPICFVWLRRAWRIAVKRDFSEVAIKHGEAPPNPEKFAPYEMAINLIAGVIVVCVIVAVLGGFWHYEVWSAVAGSTIWSKFIASFALSRHAHASWLKGKA
;
A
#
# COMPACT_ATOMS: atom_id res chain seq x y z
N MET A 1 -33.38 9.45 1.22
CA MET A 1 -32.25 9.52 0.26
C MET A 1 -32.56 8.55 -0.85
N VAL A 2 -32.54 9.00 -2.11
CA VAL A 2 -32.66 8.09 -3.25
C VAL A 2 -31.34 7.33 -3.35
N PHE A 3 -31.40 6.01 -3.29
CA PHE A 3 -30.23 5.18 -3.54
C PHE A 3 -29.99 5.14 -5.05
N ASP A 4 -28.99 5.89 -5.49
CA ASP A 4 -28.56 5.93 -6.89
C ASP A 4 -27.18 5.27 -7.07
N ILE A 5 -26.74 5.20 -8.32
CA ILE A 5 -25.46 4.58 -8.68
C ILE A 5 -24.28 5.30 -8.01
N SER A 6 -24.35 6.61 -7.85
CA SER A 6 -23.27 7.41 -7.24
C SER A 6 -23.10 7.08 -5.75
N VAL A 7 -24.21 6.97 -5.03
CA VAL A 7 -24.23 6.54 -3.63
C VAL A 7 -23.64 5.14 -3.50
N ALA A 8 -24.08 4.19 -4.34
CA ALA A 8 -23.57 2.83 -4.34
C ALA A 8 -22.04 2.78 -4.59
N MET A 9 -21.55 3.51 -5.61
CA MET A 9 -20.13 3.57 -5.92
C MET A 9 -19.31 4.16 -4.78
N THR A 10 -19.79 5.22 -4.16
CA THR A 10 -19.11 5.88 -3.02
C THR A 10 -18.90 4.90 -1.88
N TRP A 11 -19.94 4.13 -1.52
CA TRP A 11 -19.85 3.11 -0.48
C TRP A 11 -18.92 1.96 -0.86
N ILE A 12 -18.96 1.48 -2.10
CA ILE A 12 -18.06 0.42 -2.57
C ILE A 12 -16.60 0.86 -2.46
N LEU A 13 -16.27 2.06 -2.95
CA LEU A 13 -14.92 2.61 -2.88
C LEU A 13 -14.46 2.78 -1.42
N PHE A 14 -15.34 3.28 -0.55
CA PHE A 14 -15.04 3.44 0.86
C PHE A 14 -14.80 2.08 1.55
N LEU A 15 -15.68 1.11 1.33
CA LEU A 15 -15.57 -0.23 1.90
C LEU A 15 -14.33 -0.98 1.40
N ALA A 16 -13.89 -0.72 0.16
CA ALA A 16 -12.67 -1.29 -0.38
C ALA A 16 -11.41 -0.85 0.38
N LEU A 17 -11.43 0.31 1.07
CA LEU A 17 -10.29 0.79 1.85
C LEU A 17 -9.94 -0.13 3.03
N PHE A 18 -10.94 -0.80 3.62
CA PHE A 18 -10.75 -1.68 4.78
C PHE A 18 -9.85 -2.90 4.49
N PRO A 19 -10.15 -3.76 3.49
CA PRO A 19 -9.27 -4.87 3.17
C PRO A 19 -7.92 -4.40 2.64
N ILE A 20 -7.88 -3.26 1.92
CA ILE A 20 -6.62 -2.68 1.42
C ILE A 20 -5.70 -2.30 2.58
N CYS A 21 -6.18 -1.52 3.55
CA CYS A 21 -5.36 -1.08 4.68
C CYS A 21 -4.93 -2.25 5.55
N PHE A 22 -5.82 -3.23 5.76
CA PHE A 22 -5.50 -4.45 6.52
C PHE A 22 -4.34 -5.22 5.88
N VAL A 23 -4.38 -5.44 4.56
CA VAL A 23 -3.31 -6.18 3.86
C VAL A 23 -1.98 -5.43 3.95
N TRP A 24 -1.97 -4.11 3.77
CA TRP A 24 -0.74 -3.32 3.84
C TRP A 24 -0.15 -3.29 5.26
N LEU A 25 -0.96 -3.05 6.28
CA LEU A 25 -0.51 -3.08 7.67
C LEU A 25 -0.04 -4.48 8.09
N ARG A 26 -0.74 -5.54 7.65
CA ARG A 26 -0.31 -6.92 7.87
C ARG A 26 1.06 -7.20 7.25
N ARG A 27 1.31 -6.70 6.03
CA ARG A 27 2.62 -6.84 5.37
C ARG A 27 3.72 -6.10 6.14
N ALA A 28 3.47 -4.86 6.55
CA ALA A 28 4.40 -4.11 7.38
C ALA A 28 4.72 -4.84 8.70
N TRP A 29 3.70 -5.40 9.35
CA TRP A 29 3.87 -6.22 10.56
C TRP A 29 4.69 -7.49 10.33
N ARG A 30 4.46 -8.21 9.22
CA ARG A 30 5.24 -9.41 8.88
C ARG A 30 6.73 -9.08 8.70
N ILE A 31 7.03 -7.97 8.05
CA ILE A 31 8.41 -7.55 7.83
C ILE A 31 9.06 -7.08 9.14
N ALA A 32 8.37 -6.23 9.92
CA ALA A 32 8.92 -5.62 11.12
C ALA A 32 9.05 -6.61 12.30
N VAL A 33 8.02 -7.42 12.55
CA VAL A 33 7.94 -8.26 13.76
C VAL A 33 8.27 -9.72 13.46
N LYS A 34 7.71 -10.28 12.38
CA LYS A 34 7.98 -11.69 12.03
C LYS A 34 9.28 -11.88 11.25
N ARG A 35 9.94 -10.79 10.85
CA ARG A 35 11.15 -10.78 10.00
C ARG A 35 10.97 -11.64 8.75
N ASP A 36 9.75 -11.66 8.22
CA ASP A 36 9.41 -12.45 7.05
C ASP A 36 9.54 -11.57 5.80
N PHE A 37 10.60 -11.85 5.03
CA PHE A 37 10.97 -11.06 3.85
C PHE A 37 10.47 -11.64 2.53
N SER A 38 9.61 -12.67 2.58
CA SER A 38 9.02 -13.28 1.39
C SER A 38 8.19 -12.31 0.54
N GLU A 39 7.64 -11.27 1.18
CA GLU A 39 6.77 -10.29 0.54
C GLU A 39 7.48 -8.97 0.16
N VAL A 40 8.81 -8.93 0.27
CA VAL A 40 9.60 -7.72 0.03
C VAL A 40 9.93 -7.56 -1.45
N ALA A 41 9.58 -6.41 -2.03
CA ALA A 41 9.99 -5.99 -3.38
C ALA A 41 9.68 -7.02 -4.49
N ILE A 42 8.60 -7.80 -4.35
CA ILE A 42 8.26 -8.91 -5.24
C ILE A 42 8.20 -8.46 -6.71
N LYS A 43 8.82 -9.25 -7.58
CA LYS A 43 8.65 -9.16 -9.04
C LYS A 43 8.16 -10.51 -9.57
N HIS A 44 7.00 -10.52 -10.24
CA HIS A 44 6.36 -11.74 -10.78
C HIS A 44 6.13 -12.88 -9.76
N GLY A 45 5.98 -12.54 -8.47
CA GLY A 45 5.79 -13.54 -7.40
C GLY A 45 7.08 -13.99 -6.72
N GLU A 46 8.25 -13.57 -7.21
CA GLU A 46 9.55 -13.91 -6.65
C GLU A 46 10.16 -12.75 -5.86
N ALA A 47 10.82 -13.08 -4.75
CA ALA A 47 11.62 -12.14 -3.96
C ALA A 47 12.98 -11.87 -4.63
N PRO A 48 13.61 -10.70 -4.38
CA PRO A 48 14.94 -10.39 -4.92
C PRO A 48 16.05 -11.24 -4.26
N PRO A 49 17.27 -11.29 -4.83
CA PRO A 49 18.38 -12.08 -4.30
C PRO A 49 18.82 -11.73 -2.87
N ASN A 50 18.59 -10.49 -2.43
CA ASN A 50 18.85 -10.04 -1.06
C ASN A 50 17.67 -9.16 -0.58
N PRO A 51 16.59 -9.79 -0.07
CA PRO A 51 15.38 -9.07 0.31
C PRO A 51 15.55 -8.28 1.61
N GLU A 52 16.46 -8.70 2.52
CA GLU A 52 16.70 -8.03 3.80
C GLU A 52 17.14 -6.57 3.62
N LYS A 53 17.98 -6.31 2.61
CA LYS A 53 18.43 -4.94 2.28
C LYS A 53 17.26 -4.01 1.92
N PHE A 54 16.21 -4.52 1.30
CA PHE A 54 15.06 -3.75 0.83
C PHE A 54 13.86 -3.78 1.80
N ALA A 55 13.93 -4.61 2.84
CA ALA A 55 12.88 -4.79 3.82
C ALA A 55 12.45 -3.50 4.53
N PRO A 56 13.35 -2.60 4.97
CA PRO A 56 12.95 -1.35 5.61
C PRO A 56 12.12 -0.45 4.69
N TYR A 57 12.43 -0.41 3.39
CA TYR A 57 11.72 0.41 2.42
C TYR A 57 10.33 -0.15 2.10
N GLU A 58 10.21 -1.46 1.85
CA GLU A 58 8.89 -2.07 1.60
C GLU A 58 8.01 -1.99 2.87
N MET A 59 8.61 -2.16 4.06
CA MET A 59 7.90 -1.96 5.33
C MET A 59 7.39 -0.53 5.47
N ALA A 60 8.22 0.48 5.22
CA ALA A 60 7.83 1.89 5.27
C ALA A 60 6.72 2.21 4.26
N ILE A 61 6.84 1.73 3.01
CA ILE A 61 5.81 1.94 1.96
C ILE A 61 4.46 1.39 2.41
N ASN A 62 4.42 0.15 2.92
CA ASN A 62 3.16 -0.46 3.34
C ASN A 62 2.62 0.15 4.64
N LEU A 63 3.50 0.53 5.58
CA LEU A 63 3.10 1.15 6.84
C LEU A 63 2.50 2.55 6.63
N ILE A 64 3.23 3.43 5.91
CA ILE A 64 2.79 4.80 5.65
C ILE A 64 1.48 4.80 4.87
N ALA A 65 1.39 4.02 3.79
CA ALA A 65 0.17 3.92 3.00
C ALA A 65 -1.00 3.34 3.82
N GLY A 66 -0.75 2.31 4.62
CA GLY A 66 -1.75 1.71 5.50
C GLY A 66 -2.28 2.69 6.54
N VAL A 67 -1.39 3.45 7.19
CA VAL A 67 -1.75 4.47 8.19
C VAL A 67 -2.56 5.60 7.56
N ILE A 68 -2.17 6.11 6.38
CA ILE A 68 -2.94 7.16 5.70
C ILE A 68 -4.36 6.67 5.38
N VAL A 69 -4.52 5.44 4.89
CA VAL A 69 -5.85 4.87 4.62
C VAL A 69 -6.66 4.69 5.91
N VAL A 70 -6.04 4.31 7.03
CA VAL A 70 -6.72 4.28 8.34
C VAL A 70 -7.18 5.68 8.75
N CYS A 71 -6.36 6.72 8.59
CA CYS A 71 -6.76 8.09 8.84
C CYS A 71 -7.94 8.51 7.97
N VAL A 72 -7.96 8.13 6.69
CA VAL A 72 -9.10 8.35 5.79
C VAL A 72 -10.36 7.68 6.33
N ILE A 73 -10.28 6.40 6.72
CA ILE A 73 -11.42 5.67 7.26
C ILE A 73 -11.98 6.37 8.51
N VAL A 74 -11.12 6.73 9.45
CA VAL A 74 -11.53 7.44 10.67
C VAL A 74 -12.14 8.80 10.33
N ALA A 75 -11.56 9.54 9.37
CA ALA A 75 -12.06 10.85 8.96
C ALA A 75 -13.47 10.77 8.35
N VAL A 76 -13.73 9.76 7.51
CA VAL A 76 -15.06 9.55 6.91
C VAL A 76 -16.08 9.08 7.95
N LEU A 77 -15.72 8.13 8.82
CA LEU A 77 -16.62 7.65 9.88
C LEU A 77 -16.95 8.75 10.89
N GLY A 78 -16.01 9.65 11.17
CA GLY A 78 -16.22 10.83 12.03
C GLY A 78 -16.96 11.97 11.35
N GLY A 79 -17.27 11.88 10.04
CA GLY A 79 -17.94 12.93 9.29
C GLY A 79 -17.07 14.16 9.01
N PHE A 80 -15.75 14.03 9.12
CA PHE A 80 -14.81 15.15 8.96
C PHE A 80 -14.54 15.48 7.49
N TRP A 81 -14.56 14.50 6.59
CA TRP A 81 -14.17 14.67 5.18
C TRP A 81 -15.29 14.32 4.21
N HIS A 82 -15.57 15.25 3.29
CA HIS A 82 -16.46 15.03 2.15
C HIS A 82 -15.80 14.16 1.07
N TYR A 83 -16.63 13.66 0.13
CA TYR A 83 -16.21 12.74 -0.93
C TYR A 83 -14.95 13.19 -1.67
N GLU A 84 -14.91 14.44 -2.10
CA GLU A 84 -13.80 14.99 -2.88
C GLU A 84 -12.46 14.90 -2.14
N VAL A 85 -12.47 15.18 -0.83
CA VAL A 85 -11.26 15.18 -0.01
C VAL A 85 -10.79 13.76 0.23
N TRP A 86 -11.66 12.89 0.74
CA TRP A 86 -11.24 11.55 1.12
C TRP A 86 -10.87 10.71 -0.11
N SER A 87 -11.60 10.85 -1.22
CA SER A 87 -11.32 10.12 -2.46
C SER A 87 -10.01 10.57 -3.09
N ALA A 88 -9.68 11.86 -3.05
CA ALA A 88 -8.40 12.37 -3.52
C ALA A 88 -7.21 11.85 -2.68
N VAL A 89 -7.35 11.85 -1.35
CA VAL A 89 -6.30 11.36 -0.45
C VAL A 89 -6.13 9.84 -0.58
N ALA A 90 -7.22 9.07 -0.56
CA ALA A 90 -7.17 7.62 -0.72
C ALA A 90 -6.62 7.22 -2.10
N GLY A 91 -7.15 7.82 -3.16
CA GLY A 91 -6.74 7.54 -4.53
C GLY A 91 -5.26 7.85 -4.77
N SER A 92 -4.80 9.04 -4.37
CA SER A 92 -3.38 9.41 -4.51
C SER A 92 -2.47 8.49 -3.69
N THR A 93 -2.85 8.17 -2.45
CA THR A 93 -2.10 7.21 -1.60
C THR A 93 -1.97 5.84 -2.27
N ILE A 94 -3.07 5.31 -2.82
CA ILE A 94 -3.07 4.02 -3.51
C ILE A 94 -2.10 4.03 -4.69
N TRP A 95 -2.17 5.06 -5.54
CA TRP A 95 -1.28 5.18 -6.69
C TRP A 95 0.18 5.38 -6.28
N SER A 96 0.47 6.27 -5.32
CA SER A 96 1.82 6.48 -4.81
C SER A 96 2.41 5.20 -4.22
N LYS A 97 1.62 4.43 -3.47
CA LYS A 97 2.02 3.13 -2.92
C LYS A 97 2.41 2.17 -4.05
N PHE A 98 1.55 2.01 -5.06
CA PHE A 98 1.84 1.11 -6.18
C PHE A 98 3.08 1.51 -6.97
N ILE A 99 3.25 2.81 -7.25
CA ILE A 99 4.43 3.34 -7.94
C ILE A 99 5.69 3.09 -7.10
N ALA A 100 5.66 3.34 -5.80
CA ALA A 100 6.79 3.13 -4.90
C ALA A 100 7.17 1.64 -4.80
N SER A 101 6.21 0.73 -4.59
CA SER A 101 6.46 -0.72 -4.59
C SER A 101 6.97 -1.20 -5.95
N PHE A 102 6.46 -0.64 -7.06
CA PHE A 102 6.95 -0.95 -8.41
C PHE A 102 8.42 -0.53 -8.57
N ALA A 103 8.76 0.71 -8.25
CA ALA A 103 10.13 1.22 -8.33
C ALA A 103 11.08 0.40 -7.46
N LEU A 104 10.70 0.09 -6.22
CA LEU A 104 11.49 -0.72 -5.31
C LEU A 104 11.73 -2.14 -5.86
N SER A 105 10.69 -2.78 -6.39
CA SER A 105 10.80 -4.08 -7.05
C SER A 105 11.80 -4.06 -8.22
N ARG A 106 11.81 -3.00 -9.03
CA ARG A 106 12.74 -2.90 -10.17
C ARG A 106 14.16 -2.66 -9.69
N HIS A 107 14.34 -1.82 -8.69
CA HIS A 107 15.63 -1.56 -8.08
C HIS A 107 16.21 -2.81 -7.40
N ALA A 108 15.38 -3.59 -6.70
CA ALA A 108 15.80 -4.80 -5.99
C ALA A 108 16.15 -5.97 -6.92
N HIS A 109 15.50 -6.08 -8.07
CA HIS A 109 15.77 -7.09 -9.09
C HIS A 109 16.73 -6.62 -10.19
N ALA A 110 17.28 -5.41 -10.12
CA ALA A 110 18.22 -4.90 -11.12
C ALA A 110 19.53 -5.70 -11.08
N SER A 111 19.66 -6.67 -11.98
CA SER A 111 20.85 -7.52 -12.13
C SER A 111 22.05 -6.79 -12.78
N TRP A 112 21.88 -5.57 -13.29
CA TRP A 112 22.95 -4.80 -13.94
C TRP A 112 24.07 -4.36 -12.97
N LEU A 113 23.86 -4.45 -11.65
CA LEU A 113 24.92 -4.31 -10.64
C LEU A 113 25.79 -5.57 -10.47
N LYS A 114 25.44 -6.70 -11.12
CA LYS A 114 26.26 -7.92 -11.16
C LYS A 114 27.25 -7.96 -12.34
N GLY A 115 27.54 -6.81 -12.96
CA GLY A 115 28.66 -6.69 -13.88
C GLY A 115 29.91 -6.26 -13.13
N LYS A 116 30.88 -7.18 -12.97
CA LYS A 116 32.24 -7.02 -12.42
C LYS A 116 32.41 -7.26 -10.90
N ALA A 117 32.49 -8.53 -10.53
CA ALA A 117 33.39 -9.00 -9.49
C ALA A 117 34.00 -10.32 -9.97
#